data_AF-A0A7J8SN12-F1
#
_entry.id   AF-A0A7J8SN12-F1
#
_cell.length_a   1.000
_cell.length_b   1.000
_cell.length_c   1.000
_cell.angle_alpha   90.00
_cell.angle_beta   90.00
_cell.angle_gamma   90.00
#
_symmetry.space_group_name_H-M   'P 1'
#
loop_
_entity.id
_entity.type
_entity.pdbx_description
1 polymer ?
#
loop_
_entity_poly.entity_id
_entity_poly.type
_entity_poly.pdbx_seq_one_letter_code
_entity_poly.pdbx_strand_id
1 'polypeptide(L)'
;IDLTLAKSQGYLKHQLPQSESSSQRKLLAVIGVYTGFGSYLKQNTFRGSWMPREIIGCYAQTELGHGSNVQGLETTASFDSQTDEFVNHSPTLTSSKWWPGGLGKVSTHAVVYAHLRIDGQDYGVHGFIVQLCSLDDHSSLPGITVGDIGMKFGSGAYNNMDNGLLRFDYVRIFRNQMLMRFVL
;
A
#
# COMPACT_ATOMS: atom_id res chain seq x y z
N ILE A 1 -13.44 -0.18 21.93
CA ILE A 1 -12.60 -1.05 21.08
C ILE A 1 -13.55 -2.04 20.45
N ASP A 2 -13.67 -2.01 19.12
CA ASP A 2 -14.59 -2.90 18.40
C ASP A 2 -14.12 -4.35 18.55
N LEU A 3 -15.03 -5.28 18.85
CA LEU A 3 -14.71 -6.68 19.14
C LEU A 3 -14.05 -7.37 17.93
N THR A 4 -14.32 -6.87 16.74
CA THR A 4 -13.69 -7.27 15.47
C THR A 4 -12.21 -6.91 15.45
N LEU A 5 -11.85 -5.66 15.76
CA LEU A 5 -10.46 -5.21 15.83
C LEU A 5 -9.65 -6.05 16.82
N ALA A 6 -10.19 -6.30 18.01
CA ALA A 6 -9.52 -7.13 19.03
C ALA A 6 -9.27 -8.58 18.55
N LYS A 7 -10.20 -9.17 17.79
CA LYS A 7 -10.05 -10.53 17.24
C LYS A 7 -8.98 -10.63 16.16
N SER A 8 -8.95 -9.70 15.20
CA SER A 8 -7.90 -9.70 14.16
C SER A 8 -6.50 -9.58 14.75
N GLN A 9 -6.34 -8.78 15.81
CA GLN A 9 -5.05 -8.60 16.47
C GLN A 9 -4.59 -9.82 17.24
N GLY A 10 -5.49 -10.46 18.00
CA GLY A 10 -5.18 -11.71 18.68
C GLY A 10 -4.68 -12.75 17.68
N TYR A 11 -5.40 -12.88 16.56
CA TYR A 11 -5.03 -13.78 15.47
C TYR A 11 -3.62 -13.50 14.91
N LEU A 12 -3.29 -12.24 14.60
CA LEU A 12 -2.00 -11.87 14.01
C LEU A 12 -0.83 -11.91 15.02
N LYS A 13 -1.06 -11.55 16.30
CA LYS A 13 -0.01 -11.50 17.34
C LYS A 13 0.50 -12.89 17.75
N HIS A 14 -0.35 -13.91 17.74
CA HIS A 14 0.04 -15.26 18.19
C HIS A 14 0.98 -16.01 17.24
N GLN A 15 1.32 -15.45 16.08
CA GLN A 15 2.05 -16.14 15.02
C GLN A 15 3.32 -15.41 14.52
N LEU A 16 3.88 -14.44 15.25
CA LEU A 16 5.04 -13.62 14.81
C LEU A 16 6.41 -14.33 14.99
N PRO A 17 7.26 -14.46 13.95
CA PRO A 17 8.68 -14.79 14.07
C PRO A 17 9.54 -13.56 14.45
N GLN A 18 10.62 -13.75 15.20
CA GLN A 18 11.40 -12.68 15.86
C GLN A 18 12.58 -12.05 15.08
N SER A 19 12.72 -12.20 13.76
CA SER A 19 13.89 -11.65 13.04
C SER A 19 13.53 -10.56 12.02
N GLU A 20 13.98 -9.32 12.24
CA GLU A 20 13.79 -8.21 11.29
C GLU A 20 14.86 -8.17 10.19
N SER A 21 14.44 -8.05 8.92
CA SER A 21 15.34 -8.08 7.75
C SER A 21 15.75 -6.67 7.24
N SER A 22 16.81 -6.59 6.42
CA SER A 22 17.27 -5.34 5.78
C SER A 22 16.20 -4.68 4.91
N SER A 23 15.40 -5.49 4.19
CA SER A 23 14.26 -5.02 3.39
C SER A 23 13.18 -4.37 4.27
N GLN A 24 12.97 -4.88 5.48
CA GLN A 24 12.01 -4.34 6.45
C GLN A 24 12.43 -2.94 6.95
N ARG A 25 13.73 -2.66 7.09
CA ARG A 25 14.21 -1.31 7.46
C ARG A 25 13.98 -0.28 6.35
N LYS A 26 14.14 -0.66 5.09
CA LYS A 26 13.84 0.21 3.94
C LYS A 26 12.33 0.49 3.83
N LEU A 27 11.51 -0.51 4.13
CA LEU A 27 10.05 -0.41 4.17
C LEU A 27 9.55 0.61 5.21
N LEU A 28 10.14 0.61 6.41
CA LEU A 28 9.81 1.58 7.47
C LEU A 28 10.14 3.03 7.07
N ALA A 29 11.16 3.25 6.24
CA ALA A 29 11.49 4.57 5.72
C ALA A 29 10.41 5.12 4.78
N VAL A 30 9.82 4.26 3.94
CA VAL A 30 8.69 4.62 3.05
C VAL A 30 7.48 5.08 3.87
N ILE A 31 7.14 4.36 4.94
CA ILE A 31 6.07 4.76 5.85
C ILE A 31 6.37 6.14 6.44
N GLY A 32 7.59 6.35 6.97
CA GLY A 32 7.98 7.59 7.63
C GLY A 32 7.95 8.83 6.72
N VAL A 33 8.25 8.67 5.44
CA VAL A 33 8.24 9.77 4.44
C VAL A 33 6.81 10.14 4.03
N TYR A 34 5.92 9.16 3.81
CA TYR A 34 4.60 9.42 3.22
C TYR A 34 3.46 9.59 4.22
N THR A 35 3.61 9.12 5.46
CA THR A 35 2.55 9.20 6.48
C THR A 35 2.78 10.30 7.53
N GLY A 36 3.89 11.04 7.45
CA GLY A 36 4.22 12.10 8.41
C GLY A 36 4.56 11.60 9.82
N PHE A 37 4.69 10.28 10.03
CA PHE A 37 5.03 9.69 11.34
C PHE A 37 6.54 9.61 11.63
N GLY A 38 7.41 10.12 10.73
CA GLY A 38 8.85 10.27 10.99
C GLY A 38 9.15 11.55 11.78
N SER A 39 9.94 11.47 12.85
CA SER A 39 10.35 12.67 13.60
C SER A 39 11.11 13.64 12.69
N TYR A 40 10.78 14.93 12.79
CA TYR A 40 11.31 16.05 11.98
C TYR A 40 12.86 16.06 11.87
N LEU A 41 13.56 15.54 12.89
CA LEU A 41 15.02 15.46 12.95
C LEU A 41 15.66 14.36 12.09
N LYS A 42 14.89 13.46 11.46
CA LYS A 42 15.41 12.45 10.52
C LYS A 42 15.11 12.74 9.05
N GLN A 43 14.44 13.84 8.71
CA GLN A 43 14.20 14.18 7.30
C GLN A 43 15.45 14.71 6.58
N ASN A 44 16.39 15.36 7.30
CA ASN A 44 17.57 15.97 6.67
C ASN A 44 18.83 15.11 6.68
N THR A 45 19.03 14.23 7.67
CA THR A 45 20.22 13.36 7.73
C THR A 45 20.20 12.29 6.63
N PHE A 46 19.01 11.92 6.14
CA PHE A 46 18.84 10.92 5.07
C PHE A 46 18.98 11.49 3.65
N ARG A 47 18.93 12.82 3.45
CA ARG A 47 19.05 13.44 2.11
C ARG A 47 20.49 13.54 1.60
N GLY A 48 21.49 13.46 2.48
CA GLY A 48 22.88 13.79 2.16
C GLY A 48 23.79 12.60 1.85
N SER A 49 23.29 11.36 1.90
CA SER A 49 24.15 10.19 1.99
C SER A 49 23.48 9.00 1.30
N TRP A 50 23.87 8.77 0.04
CA TRP A 50 23.61 7.59 -0.80
C TRP A 50 22.24 7.54 -1.51
N MET A 51 22.22 7.87 -2.81
CA MET A 51 21.21 7.36 -3.75
C MET A 51 21.69 6.06 -4.42
N PRO A 52 21.42 4.86 -3.85
CA PRO A 52 21.26 3.65 -4.62
C PRO A 52 19.75 3.32 -4.66
N ARG A 53 19.08 3.74 -5.73
CA ARG A 53 17.70 3.35 -6.12
C ARG A 53 16.69 3.36 -4.96
N GLU A 54 16.39 4.58 -4.48
CA GLU A 54 15.46 4.82 -3.39
C GLU A 54 14.04 4.40 -3.77
N ILE A 55 13.37 3.71 -2.86
CA ILE A 55 11.97 3.34 -3.00
C ILE A 55 11.14 4.62 -3.07
N ILE A 56 10.40 4.79 -4.16
CA ILE A 56 9.42 5.88 -4.31
C ILE A 56 8.03 5.31 -3.98
N GLY A 57 7.34 5.94 -3.03
CA GLY A 57 6.04 5.55 -2.53
C GLY A 57 4.89 6.40 -3.11
N CYS A 58 3.66 5.91 -3.00
CA CYS A 58 2.45 6.73 -3.13
C CYS A 58 1.35 6.26 -2.16
N TYR A 59 0.31 7.07 -2.01
CA TYR A 59 -0.85 6.79 -1.16
C TYR A 59 -2.04 6.31 -2.01
N ALA A 60 -2.30 5.01 -2.02
CA ALA A 60 -3.32 4.36 -2.85
C ALA A 60 -4.57 3.98 -2.03
N GLN A 61 -5.44 4.97 -1.78
CA GLN A 61 -6.71 4.76 -1.07
C GLN A 61 -7.90 4.79 -2.02
N THR A 62 -8.13 5.93 -2.67
CA THR A 62 -9.30 6.20 -3.51
C THR A 62 -9.43 5.17 -4.62
N GLU A 63 -10.66 4.71 -4.82
CA GLU A 63 -11.07 3.83 -5.90
C GLU A 63 -11.99 4.57 -6.87
N LEU A 64 -12.15 3.99 -8.06
CA LEU A 64 -13.07 4.51 -9.07
C LEU A 64 -14.51 4.62 -8.52
N GLY A 65 -14.95 3.64 -7.72
CA GLY A 65 -16.27 3.65 -7.08
C GLY A 65 -16.35 4.45 -5.77
N HIS A 66 -15.22 4.67 -5.09
CA HIS A 66 -15.21 5.12 -3.70
C HIS A 66 -14.07 6.10 -3.39
N GLY A 67 -14.42 7.36 -3.12
CA GLY A 67 -13.50 8.40 -2.63
C GLY A 67 -13.83 8.84 -1.21
N SER A 68 -14.94 9.56 -1.04
CA SER A 68 -15.36 10.09 0.27
C SER A 68 -15.76 8.99 1.25
N ASN A 69 -16.44 7.95 0.77
CA ASN A 69 -16.83 6.80 1.60
C ASN A 69 -15.71 5.75 1.64
N VAL A 70 -14.73 5.96 2.52
CA VAL A 70 -13.60 5.04 2.69
C VAL A 70 -14.04 3.65 3.17
N GLN A 71 -15.10 3.55 3.95
CA GLN A 71 -15.62 2.26 4.43
C GLN A 71 -16.28 1.44 3.32
N GLY A 72 -16.50 2.04 2.15
CA GLY A 72 -17.08 1.36 0.99
C GLY A 72 -16.04 0.82 0.00
N LEU A 73 -14.73 0.90 0.30
CA LEU A 73 -13.70 0.38 -0.61
C LEU A 73 -13.96 -1.10 -0.94
N GLU A 74 -13.61 -1.50 -2.15
CA GLU A 74 -13.87 -2.84 -2.66
C GLU A 74 -12.59 -3.69 -2.76
N THR A 75 -11.40 -3.07 -2.82
CA THR A 75 -10.12 -3.80 -2.82
C THR A 75 -10.02 -4.63 -1.54
N THR A 76 -9.61 -5.89 -1.67
CA THR A 76 -9.50 -6.83 -0.54
C THR A 76 -8.05 -7.24 -0.31
N ALA A 77 -7.70 -7.48 0.95
CA ALA A 77 -6.45 -8.12 1.36
C ALA A 77 -6.79 -9.32 2.26
N SER A 78 -6.79 -10.52 1.67
CA SER A 78 -7.17 -11.75 2.37
C SER A 78 -5.93 -12.45 2.95
N PHE A 79 -5.94 -12.78 4.23
CA PHE A 79 -4.82 -13.47 4.87
C PHE A 79 -4.78 -14.96 4.51
N ASP A 80 -3.60 -15.43 4.11
CA ASP A 80 -3.28 -16.83 3.83
C ASP A 80 -2.34 -17.36 4.91
N SER A 81 -2.88 -18.14 5.84
CA SER A 81 -2.13 -18.67 6.98
C SER A 81 -1.13 -19.77 6.60
N GLN A 82 -1.25 -20.37 5.41
CA GLN A 82 -0.31 -21.40 4.96
C GLN A 82 1.01 -20.78 4.51
N THR A 83 0.97 -19.56 3.95
CA THR A 83 2.16 -18.87 3.42
C THR A 83 2.60 -17.66 4.24
N ASP A 84 1.82 -17.27 5.27
CA ASP A 84 2.03 -16.06 6.07
C ASP A 84 2.01 -14.76 5.24
N GLU A 85 1.05 -14.68 4.32
CA GLU A 85 0.91 -13.61 3.34
C GLU A 85 -0.49 -13.00 3.30
N PHE A 86 -0.60 -11.80 2.75
CA PHE A 86 -1.85 -11.21 2.31
C PHE A 86 -1.97 -11.27 0.80
N VAL A 87 -3.14 -11.69 0.31
CA VAL A 87 -3.51 -11.71 -1.10
C VAL A 87 -4.37 -10.48 -1.41
N ASN A 88 -3.78 -9.52 -2.12
CA ASN A 88 -4.42 -8.28 -2.54
C ASN A 88 -5.13 -8.48 -3.87
N HIS A 89 -6.39 -8.08 -3.97
CA HIS A 89 -7.19 -8.27 -5.18
C HIS A 89 -8.19 -7.13 -5.40
N SER A 90 -8.37 -6.75 -6.66
CA SER A 90 -9.36 -5.79 -7.14
C SER A 90 -10.51 -6.53 -7.84
N PRO A 91 -11.58 -6.91 -7.11
CA PRO A 91 -12.62 -7.83 -7.59
C PRO A 91 -13.45 -7.28 -8.76
N THR A 92 -13.56 -5.97 -8.86
CA THR A 92 -14.41 -5.27 -9.85
C THR A 92 -13.61 -4.16 -10.55
N LEU A 93 -14.12 -3.64 -11.66
CA LEU A 93 -13.52 -2.45 -12.27
C LEU A 93 -13.61 -1.22 -11.33
N THR A 94 -14.69 -1.10 -10.57
CA THR A 94 -14.91 0.01 -9.62
C THR A 94 -13.94 -0.03 -8.44
N SER A 95 -13.41 -1.22 -8.09
CA SER A 95 -12.35 -1.39 -7.10
C SER A 95 -10.96 -0.94 -7.54
N SER A 96 -10.79 -0.50 -8.79
CA SER A 96 -9.50 0.02 -9.27
C SER A 96 -9.13 1.26 -8.47
N LYS A 97 -7.93 1.30 -7.90
CA LYS A 97 -7.41 2.54 -7.32
C LYS A 97 -7.35 3.60 -8.41
N TRP A 98 -7.76 4.82 -8.09
CA TRP A 98 -7.94 5.89 -9.06
C TRP A 98 -7.71 7.25 -8.41
N TRP A 99 -6.89 8.10 -9.02
CA TRP A 99 -6.37 9.39 -8.53
C TRP A 99 -5.07 9.44 -7.71
N PRO A 100 -4.48 8.38 -7.13
CA PRO A 100 -3.23 8.52 -6.39
C PRO A 100 -2.14 9.23 -7.21
N GLY A 101 -1.59 10.33 -6.69
CA GLY A 101 -0.47 11.04 -7.31
C GLY A 101 0.83 10.25 -7.17
N GLY A 102 1.70 10.28 -8.19
CA GLY A 102 2.92 9.46 -8.23
C GLY A 102 2.71 8.04 -8.72
N LEU A 103 1.47 7.56 -8.74
CA LEU A 103 1.17 6.15 -9.01
C LEU A 103 1.34 5.77 -10.48
N GLY A 104 1.00 6.68 -11.39
CA GLY A 104 0.86 6.32 -12.80
C GLY A 104 2.16 5.86 -13.45
N LYS A 105 3.30 6.42 -13.03
CA LYS A 105 4.60 6.15 -13.65
C LYS A 105 5.76 6.10 -12.68
N VAL A 106 5.76 6.83 -11.57
CA VAL A 106 7.00 7.06 -10.79
C VAL A 106 7.14 6.11 -9.60
N SER A 107 6.05 5.82 -8.89
CA SER A 107 6.11 5.07 -7.64
C SER A 107 6.44 3.59 -7.86
N THR A 108 7.49 3.14 -7.19
CA THR A 108 7.90 1.73 -7.12
C THR A 108 7.09 0.93 -6.11
N HIS A 109 6.52 1.59 -5.10
CA HIS A 109 5.74 1.01 -4.01
C HIS A 109 4.53 1.90 -3.70
N ALA A 110 3.52 1.34 -3.03
CA ALA A 110 2.37 2.10 -2.53
C ALA A 110 1.96 1.63 -1.15
N VAL A 111 1.42 2.55 -0.35
CA VAL A 111 0.54 2.21 0.77
C VAL A 111 -0.86 2.08 0.22
N VAL A 112 -1.37 0.86 0.18
CA VAL A 112 -2.66 0.47 -0.36
C VAL A 112 -3.65 0.29 0.77
N TYR A 113 -4.83 0.90 0.65
CA TYR A 113 -5.92 0.68 1.60
C TYR A 113 -6.91 -0.34 1.05
N ALA A 114 -7.18 -1.40 1.81
CA ALA A 114 -8.03 -2.51 1.39
C ALA A 114 -8.78 -3.11 2.58
N HIS A 115 -9.89 -3.80 2.32
CA HIS A 115 -10.62 -4.58 3.32
C HIS A 115 -9.79 -5.78 3.77
N LEU A 116 -9.41 -5.79 5.05
CA LEU A 116 -8.71 -6.90 5.68
C LEU A 116 -9.68 -8.07 5.87
N ARG A 117 -9.34 -9.22 5.30
CA ARG A 117 -10.12 -10.44 5.47
C ARG A 117 -9.29 -11.54 6.10
N ILE A 118 -9.79 -12.14 7.17
CA ILE A 118 -9.14 -13.25 7.88
C ILE A 118 -10.20 -14.31 8.15
N ASP A 119 -9.94 -15.55 7.77
CA ASP A 119 -10.85 -16.70 7.95
C ASP A 119 -12.30 -16.40 7.48
N GLY A 120 -12.43 -15.71 6.36
CA GLY A 120 -13.73 -15.34 5.77
C GLY A 120 -14.45 -14.16 6.41
N GLN A 121 -13.90 -13.59 7.50
CA GLN A 121 -14.45 -12.42 8.16
C GLN A 121 -13.77 -11.13 7.67
N ASP A 122 -14.58 -10.09 7.44
CA ASP A 122 -14.11 -8.74 7.09
C ASP A 122 -13.88 -7.91 8.37
N TYR A 123 -12.72 -7.27 8.46
CA TYR A 123 -12.27 -6.45 9.59
C TYR A 123 -12.15 -4.96 9.23
N GLY A 124 -12.66 -4.56 8.06
CA GLY A 124 -12.64 -3.19 7.59
C GLY A 124 -11.30 -2.78 6.96
N VAL A 125 -11.18 -1.49 6.68
CA VAL A 125 -10.09 -0.95 5.86
C VAL A 125 -8.79 -0.82 6.64
N HIS A 126 -7.74 -1.43 6.10
CA HIS A 126 -6.37 -1.41 6.63
C HIS A 126 -5.36 -1.02 5.55
N GLY A 127 -4.18 -0.55 5.99
CA GLY A 127 -3.09 -0.17 5.10
C GLY A 127 -2.06 -1.29 4.91
N PHE A 128 -1.63 -1.49 3.67
CA PHE A 128 -0.67 -2.52 3.25
C PHE A 128 0.38 -1.90 2.35
N ILE A 129 1.65 -2.29 2.49
CA ILE A 129 2.69 -1.82 1.59
C ILE A 129 2.90 -2.84 0.49
N VAL A 130 2.66 -2.41 -0.75
CA VAL A 130 2.78 -3.26 -1.93
C VAL A 130 3.86 -2.70 -2.83
N GLN A 131 4.79 -3.54 -3.27
CA GLN A 131 5.72 -3.20 -4.33
C GLN A 131 4.97 -3.28 -5.67
N LEU A 132 5.06 -2.22 -6.47
CA LEU A 132 4.35 -2.09 -7.75
C LEU A 132 5.25 -2.42 -8.93
N CYS A 133 6.50 -1.97 -8.86
CA CYS A 133 7.47 -2.11 -9.94
C CYS A 133 8.79 -2.71 -9.46
N SER A 134 9.47 -3.40 -10.36
CA SER A 134 10.86 -3.85 -10.20
C SER A 134 11.78 -2.66 -9.94
N LEU A 135 12.71 -2.79 -8.99
CA LEU A 135 13.71 -1.75 -8.71
C LEU A 135 14.89 -1.76 -9.70
N ASP A 136 14.93 -2.72 -10.62
CA ASP A 136 15.99 -2.84 -11.61
C ASP A 136 15.65 -2.16 -12.93
N ASP A 137 14.47 -2.43 -13.47
CA ASP A 137 14.03 -1.98 -14.80
C ASP A 137 12.71 -1.20 -14.78
N HIS A 138 12.12 -1.01 -13.59
CA HIS A 138 10.86 -0.31 -13.38
C HIS A 138 9.64 -0.95 -14.08
N SER A 139 9.77 -2.20 -14.50
CA SER A 139 8.64 -2.98 -15.02
C SER A 139 7.61 -3.27 -13.92
N SER A 140 6.32 -3.28 -14.27
CA SER A 140 5.25 -3.65 -13.33
C SER A 140 5.40 -5.11 -12.90
N LEU A 141 5.25 -5.39 -11.61
CA LEU A 141 5.33 -6.76 -11.10
C LEU A 141 4.13 -7.62 -11.55
N PRO A 142 4.25 -8.96 -11.55
CA PRO A 142 3.15 -9.85 -11.91
C PRO A 142 1.86 -9.58 -11.12
N GLY A 143 0.72 -9.64 -11.80
CA GLY A 143 -0.60 -9.36 -11.21
C GLY A 143 -0.89 -7.89 -10.95
N ILE A 144 0.01 -6.97 -11.31
CA ILE A 144 -0.17 -5.52 -11.15
C ILE A 144 -0.48 -4.88 -12.48
N THR A 145 -1.61 -4.18 -12.55
CA THR A 145 -1.92 -3.26 -13.65
C THR A 145 -1.81 -1.83 -13.11
N VAL A 146 -0.89 -1.03 -13.67
CA VAL A 146 -0.65 0.36 -13.27
C VAL A 146 -0.55 1.25 -14.50
N GLY A 147 -1.00 2.49 -14.40
CA GLY A 147 -0.90 3.45 -15.50
C GLY A 147 -1.43 4.83 -15.15
N ASP A 148 -1.20 5.80 -16.03
CA ASP A 148 -1.68 7.18 -15.90
C ASP A 148 -3.16 7.31 -16.28
N ILE A 149 -3.93 8.11 -15.54
CA ILE A 149 -5.38 8.32 -15.80
C ILE A 149 -5.66 9.40 -16.86
N GLY A 150 -4.62 10.06 -17.36
CA GLY A 150 -4.69 11.00 -18.46
C GLY A 150 -4.75 12.47 -18.05
N MET A 151 -5.18 13.27 -19.03
CA MET A 151 -5.26 14.72 -18.92
C MET A 151 -6.28 15.14 -17.87
N LYS A 152 -5.85 16.10 -17.05
CA LYS A 152 -6.64 16.73 -16.00
C LYS A 152 -6.99 18.16 -16.40
N PHE A 153 -7.99 18.71 -15.73
CA PHE A 153 -8.47 20.06 -16.01
C PHE A 153 -7.39 21.13 -15.75
N GLY A 154 -7.33 22.14 -16.62
CA GLY A 154 -6.44 23.28 -16.52
C GLY A 154 -5.08 23.09 -17.22
N SER A 155 -4.62 24.13 -17.91
CA SER A 155 -3.30 24.11 -18.58
C SER A 155 -2.18 24.08 -17.55
N GLY A 156 -1.30 23.07 -17.62
CA GLY A 156 -0.04 23.00 -16.85
C GLY A 156 -0.12 22.78 -15.34
N ALA A 157 -1.31 22.80 -14.72
CA ALA A 157 -1.47 22.63 -13.27
C ALA A 157 -1.17 21.18 -12.82
N TYR A 158 -2.20 20.37 -12.59
CA TYR A 158 -2.01 18.98 -12.16
C TYR A 158 -1.55 18.05 -13.29
N ASN A 159 -1.52 18.51 -14.54
CA ASN A 159 -1.07 17.69 -15.68
C ASN A 159 0.39 17.24 -15.59
N ASN A 160 1.21 17.88 -14.75
CA ASN A 160 2.58 17.46 -14.48
C ASN A 160 2.66 16.35 -13.42
N MET A 161 1.54 16.00 -12.78
CA MET A 161 1.43 14.90 -11.82
C MET A 161 0.90 13.66 -12.54
N ASP A 162 1.55 12.52 -12.32
CA ASP A 162 1.18 11.20 -12.84
C ASP A 162 0.13 10.53 -11.93
N ASN A 163 -1.05 11.16 -11.83
CA ASN A 163 -2.17 10.53 -11.15
C ASN A 163 -2.50 9.18 -11.82
N GLY A 164 -2.49 8.12 -11.03
CA GLY A 164 -2.52 6.77 -11.57
C GLY A 164 -3.81 6.01 -11.31
N LEU A 165 -3.93 4.92 -12.06
CA LEU A 165 -4.78 3.78 -11.76
C LEU A 165 -3.93 2.62 -11.26
N LEU A 166 -4.51 1.77 -10.41
CA LEU A 166 -3.88 0.52 -9.97
C LEU A 166 -4.92 -0.57 -9.75
N ARG A 167 -4.64 -1.77 -10.26
CA ARG A 167 -5.43 -2.98 -10.01
C ARG A 167 -4.53 -4.15 -9.64
N PHE A 168 -5.08 -5.02 -8.79
CA PHE A 168 -4.42 -6.24 -8.35
C PHE A 168 -5.16 -7.48 -8.82
N ASP A 169 -4.41 -8.41 -9.41
CA ASP A 169 -4.83 -9.77 -9.70
C ASP A 169 -4.09 -10.73 -8.75
N TYR A 170 -4.71 -11.03 -7.61
CA TYR A 170 -4.21 -11.90 -6.53
C TYR A 170 -2.73 -11.69 -6.16
N VAL A 171 -2.32 -10.45 -5.91
CA VAL A 171 -0.94 -10.06 -5.58
C VAL A 171 -0.61 -10.38 -4.12
N ARG A 172 0.44 -11.18 -3.92
CA ARG A 172 0.89 -11.62 -2.59
C ARG A 172 1.92 -10.67 -1.98
N ILE A 173 1.77 -10.39 -0.69
CA ILE A 173 2.72 -9.64 0.13
C ILE A 173 2.90 -10.35 1.48
N PHE A 174 4.08 -10.23 2.09
CA PHE A 174 4.30 -10.79 3.42
C PHE A 174 3.42 -10.12 4.47
N ARG A 175 3.03 -10.87 5.51
CA ARG A 175 2.20 -10.35 6.61
C ARG A 175 2.77 -9.08 7.25
N ASN A 176 4.09 -8.97 7.39
CA ASN A 176 4.76 -7.82 7.99
C ASN A 176 4.67 -6.53 7.15
N GLN A 177 4.12 -6.60 5.93
CA GLN A 177 3.85 -5.43 5.09
C GLN A 177 2.50 -4.76 5.40
N MET A 178 1.71 -5.32 6.32
CA MET A 178 0.53 -4.65 6.89
C MET A 178 0.94 -3.60 7.95
N LEU A 179 0.32 -2.42 7.92
CA LEU A 179 0.56 -1.33 8.87
C LEU A 179 -0.16 -1.59 10.21
N MET A 180 0.53 -2.17 11.19
CA MET A 180 -0.07 -2.67 12.44
C MET A 180 -0.05 -1.70 13.64
N ARG A 181 0.36 -0.43 13.47
CA ARG A 181 0.63 0.48 14.61
C ARG A 181 -0.59 0.81 15.48
N PHE A 182 -1.76 1.05 14.88
CA PHE A 182 -3.00 1.42 15.59
C PHE A 182 -4.02 0.30 15.64
N VAL A 183 -3.59 -0.91 15.27
CA VAL A 183 -4.34 -2.13 15.50
C VAL A 183 -4.08 -2.49 16.98
N LEU A 184 -4.66 -1.68 17.88
CA LEU A 184 -4.55 -1.71 19.35
C LEU A 184 -5.69 -2.49 20.02
#